data_AF-R7HAH2-F1
#
_entry.id   AF-R7HAH2-F1
#
_cell.length_a   1.000
_cell.length_b   1.000
_cell.length_c   1.000
_cell.angle_alpha   90.00
_cell.angle_beta   90.00
_cell.angle_gamma   90.00
#
_symmetry.space_group_name_H-M   'P 1'
#
loop_
_entity.id
_entity.type
_entity.pdbx_description
1 polymer ?
#
loop_
_entity_poly.entity_id
_entity_poly.type
_entity_poly.pdbx_seq_one_letter_code
_entity_poly.pdbx_strand_id
1 'polypeptide(L)'
;MVFCFLARTENLTSGEKLQRNVCGMGIIMNGEERREKLVELLKNTESPLSGTRLSRLLHVSRQVIVNDIALLRAANVDILSTNRGYLLSVPVSSTRIFKVCHATEDFEREMQTIIDAGGKIQDIIIEHPVYGRISAPLEIYSRNDIVKFKEKMQSGNAVPLCDITSGVHYHTILAYSDEILDDVAAALKSNGFLLS
;
A
#
# COMPACT_ATOMS: atom_id res chain seq x y z
N MET A 1 -49.83 -32.21 31.48
CA MET A 1 -49.55 -33.32 32.41
C MET A 1 -48.15 -33.83 32.09
N VAL A 2 -47.15 -33.36 32.84
CA VAL A 2 -46.26 -34.18 33.70
C VAL A 2 -44.96 -34.59 32.95
N PHE A 3 -43.90 -33.80 33.14
CA PHE A 3 -42.64 -34.10 33.88
C PHE A 3 -41.67 -35.02 33.10
N CYS A 4 -40.51 -34.53 32.63
CA CYS A 4 -39.27 -34.26 33.37
C CYS A 4 -38.32 -35.48 33.34
N PHE A 5 -37.11 -35.32 32.79
CA PHE A 5 -35.92 -35.74 33.50
C PHE A 5 -34.69 -34.92 33.07
N LEU A 6 -34.10 -34.27 34.05
CA LEU A 6 -32.80 -33.62 34.02
C LEU A 6 -31.69 -34.67 33.79
N ALA A 7 -30.75 -34.36 32.90
CA ALA A 7 -29.36 -34.81 33.01
C ALA A 7 -28.51 -33.56 32.71
N ARG A 8 -28.27 -32.74 33.72
CA ARG A 8 -27.03 -32.69 34.53
C ARG A 8 -25.79 -32.45 33.67
N THR A 9 -25.23 -31.28 33.92
CA THR A 9 -23.98 -30.72 33.44
C THR A 9 -22.78 -31.62 33.71
N GLU A 10 -22.02 -31.95 32.68
CA GLU A 10 -20.62 -32.36 32.82
C GLU A 10 -19.75 -31.45 31.96
N ASN A 11 -18.84 -30.75 32.65
CA ASN A 11 -17.75 -30.01 32.05
C ASN A 11 -16.85 -30.97 31.28
N LEU A 12 -16.71 -30.77 29.97
CA LEU A 12 -15.65 -31.36 29.18
C LEU A 12 -14.80 -30.24 28.57
N THR A 13 -13.50 -30.39 28.80
CA THR A 13 -12.39 -29.46 28.56
C THR A 13 -12.16 -29.17 27.08
N SER A 14 -11.59 -27.99 26.79
CA SER A 14 -11.10 -27.57 25.47
C SER A 14 -10.18 -28.63 24.84
N GLY A 15 -10.74 -29.50 24.01
CA GLY A 15 -9.99 -30.59 23.37
C GLY A 15 -10.78 -31.50 22.43
N GLU A 16 -12.12 -31.44 22.42
CA GLU A 16 -12.95 -32.37 21.63
C GLU A 16 -13.95 -31.65 20.72
N LYS A 17 -13.45 -30.88 19.76
CA LYS A 17 -14.21 -30.47 18.57
C LYS A 17 -13.43 -30.73 17.28
N LEU A 18 -12.91 -31.95 17.14
CA LEU A 18 -12.43 -32.44 15.87
C LEU A 18 -13.28 -33.63 15.41
N GLN A 19 -13.78 -33.49 14.18
CA GLN A 19 -14.31 -34.54 13.33
C GLN A 19 -15.61 -35.23 13.77
N ARG A 20 -16.72 -34.69 13.26
CA ARG A 20 -17.77 -35.50 12.64
C ARG A 20 -18.60 -34.63 11.70
N ASN A 21 -18.35 -34.78 10.40
CA ASN A 21 -19.39 -35.08 9.40
C ASN A 21 -18.75 -35.20 8.02
N VAL A 22 -18.72 -36.44 7.53
CA VAL A 22 -18.41 -36.78 6.14
C VAL A 22 -19.76 -36.96 5.44
N CYS A 23 -20.11 -36.03 4.55
CA CYS A 23 -21.08 -36.26 3.47
C CYS A 23 -20.86 -35.21 2.37
N GLY A 24 -20.47 -35.66 1.17
CA GLY A 24 -20.49 -34.86 -0.06
C GLY A 24 -19.24 -34.02 -0.34
N MET A 25 -18.56 -34.30 -1.45
CA MET A 25 -17.38 -33.61 -1.95
C MET A 25 -17.61 -32.09 -2.11
N GLY A 26 -16.95 -31.30 -1.27
CA GLY A 26 -16.93 -29.84 -1.33
C GLY A 26 -16.36 -29.29 -0.03
N ILE A 27 -15.05 -29.05 0.01
CA ILE A 27 -14.44 -28.33 1.13
C ILE A 27 -15.17 -26.98 1.22
N ILE A 28 -15.97 -26.77 2.27
CA ILE A 28 -16.58 -25.46 2.54
C ILE A 28 -15.43 -24.54 2.93
N MET A 29 -14.87 -23.87 1.93
CA MET A 29 -13.88 -22.83 2.12
C MET A 29 -14.47 -21.79 3.04
N ASN A 30 -13.83 -21.57 4.19
CA ASN A 30 -14.32 -20.58 5.14
C ASN A 30 -14.09 -19.15 4.59
N GLY A 31 -14.69 -18.15 5.23
CA GLY A 31 -14.62 -16.77 4.74
C GLY A 31 -13.21 -16.19 4.67
N GLU A 32 -12.31 -16.63 5.55
CA GLU A 32 -10.93 -16.16 5.63
C GLU A 32 -10.08 -16.76 4.51
N GLU A 33 -10.08 -18.08 4.38
CA GLU A 33 -9.42 -18.80 3.28
C GLU A 33 -9.85 -18.28 1.91
N ARG A 34 -11.12 -17.91 1.77
CA ARG A 34 -11.64 -17.34 0.52
C ARG A 34 -11.08 -15.97 0.23
N ARG A 35 -10.98 -15.10 1.26
CA ARG A 35 -10.39 -13.77 1.11
C ARG A 35 -8.90 -13.85 0.81
N GLU A 36 -8.18 -14.80 1.41
CA GLU A 36 -6.76 -15.06 1.09
C GLU A 36 -6.59 -15.46 -0.38
N LYS A 37 -7.36 -16.44 -0.87
CA LYS A 37 -7.34 -16.84 -2.28
C LYS A 37 -7.76 -15.71 -3.22
N LEU A 38 -8.72 -14.87 -2.80
CA LEU A 38 -9.14 -13.72 -3.58
C LEU A 38 -7.96 -12.74 -3.78
N VAL A 39 -7.21 -12.45 -2.71
CA VAL A 39 -6.02 -11.60 -2.77
C VAL A 39 -4.95 -12.22 -3.67
N GLU A 40 -4.69 -13.52 -3.54
CA GLU A 40 -3.73 -14.24 -4.39
C GLU A 40 -4.11 -14.16 -5.88
N LEU A 41 -5.38 -14.38 -6.22
CA LEU A 41 -5.89 -14.26 -7.59
C LEU A 41 -5.70 -12.84 -8.14
N LEU A 42 -5.90 -11.81 -7.31
CA LEU A 42 -5.69 -10.42 -7.71
C LEU A 42 -4.22 -10.00 -7.75
N LYS A 43 -3.32 -10.69 -7.04
CA LYS A 43 -1.85 -10.48 -7.14
C LYS A 43 -1.28 -11.03 -8.43
N ASN A 44 -1.77 -12.18 -8.88
CA ASN A 44 -1.21 -12.93 -10.01
C ASN A 44 -1.82 -12.54 -11.37
N THR A 45 -2.43 -11.36 -11.48
CA THR A 45 -3.12 -10.90 -12.69
C THR A 45 -2.68 -9.50 -13.08
N GLU A 46 -2.27 -9.32 -14.33
CA GLU A 46 -1.95 -8.01 -14.90
C GLU A 46 -3.20 -7.26 -15.38
N SER A 47 -4.36 -7.95 -15.44
CA SER A 47 -5.63 -7.39 -15.91
C SER A 47 -6.75 -7.50 -14.88
N PRO A 48 -7.73 -6.57 -14.86
CA PRO A 48 -8.83 -6.60 -13.90
C PRO A 48 -9.64 -7.90 -13.98
N LEU A 49 -9.92 -8.51 -12.82
CA LEU A 49 -10.77 -9.69 -12.72
C LEU A 49 -12.21 -9.29 -12.42
N SER A 50 -13.13 -9.61 -13.32
CA SER A 50 -14.55 -9.32 -13.09
C SER A 50 -15.10 -10.09 -11.88
N GLY A 51 -16.06 -9.49 -11.16
CA GLY A 51 -16.71 -10.16 -10.03
C GLY A 51 -17.37 -11.49 -10.40
N THR A 52 -17.85 -11.63 -11.64
CA THR A 52 -18.41 -12.89 -12.17
C THR A 52 -17.33 -13.95 -12.40
N ARG A 53 -16.11 -13.55 -12.80
CA ARG A 53 -14.98 -14.47 -12.93
C ARG A 53 -14.52 -14.95 -11.55
N LEU A 54 -14.36 -14.04 -10.60
CA LEU A 54 -14.00 -14.37 -9.21
C LEU A 54 -15.03 -15.28 -8.54
N SER A 55 -16.33 -15.01 -8.74
CA SER A 55 -17.41 -15.81 -8.15
C SER A 55 -17.39 -17.25 -8.66
N ARG A 56 -17.10 -17.46 -9.95
CA ARG A 56 -16.94 -18.79 -10.54
C ARG A 56 -15.71 -19.52 -10.02
N LEU A 57 -14.56 -18.84 -9.93
CA LEU A 57 -13.31 -19.42 -9.44
C LEU A 57 -13.37 -19.84 -7.96
N LEU A 58 -14.09 -19.06 -7.15
CA LEU A 58 -14.21 -19.29 -5.71
C LEU A 58 -15.51 -20.02 -5.33
N HIS A 59 -16.30 -20.46 -6.31
CA HIS A 59 -17.57 -21.18 -6.12
C HIS A 59 -18.56 -20.48 -5.17
N VAL A 60 -18.65 -19.15 -5.24
CA VAL A 60 -19.57 -18.33 -4.44
C VAL A 60 -20.43 -17.43 -5.31
N SER A 61 -21.44 -16.79 -4.72
CA SER A 61 -22.23 -15.79 -5.45
C SER A 61 -21.43 -14.50 -5.66
N ARG A 62 -21.81 -13.72 -6.67
CA ARG A 62 -21.23 -12.38 -6.90
C ARG A 62 -21.40 -11.47 -5.68
N GLN A 63 -22.51 -11.59 -4.94
CA GLN A 63 -22.74 -10.78 -3.74
C GLN A 63 -21.73 -11.10 -2.63
N VAL A 64 -21.33 -12.37 -2.49
CA VAL A 64 -20.28 -12.77 -1.54
C VAL A 64 -18.95 -12.13 -1.91
N ILE A 65 -18.58 -12.12 -3.20
CA ILE A 65 -17.37 -11.41 -3.69
C ILE A 65 -17.42 -9.93 -3.35
N VAL A 66 -18.56 -9.26 -3.59
CA VAL A 66 -18.72 -7.82 -3.27
C VAL A 66 -18.48 -7.57 -1.77
N ASN A 67 -19.05 -8.41 -0.90
CA ASN A 67 -18.88 -8.29 0.54
C ASN A 67 -17.43 -8.57 0.98
N ASP A 68 -16.80 -9.61 0.41
CA ASP A 68 -15.41 -9.96 0.73
C ASP A 68 -14.43 -8.84 0.31
N ILE A 69 -14.64 -8.20 -0.84
CA ILE A 69 -13.86 -7.04 -1.29
C ILE A 69 -14.03 -5.86 -0.32
N ALA A 70 -15.25 -5.61 0.17
CA ALA A 70 -15.50 -4.56 1.14
C ALA A 70 -14.77 -4.82 2.47
N LEU A 71 -14.75 -6.07 2.94
CA LEU A 71 -14.02 -6.48 4.14
C LEU A 71 -12.50 -6.34 3.94
N LEU A 72 -11.97 -6.74 2.79
CA LEU A 72 -10.55 -6.59 2.46
C LEU A 72 -10.12 -5.12 2.42
N ARG A 73 -10.95 -4.24 1.86
CA ARG A 73 -10.70 -2.79 1.90
C ARG A 73 -10.71 -2.22 3.31
N ALA A 74 -11.66 -2.66 4.15
CA ALA A 74 -11.70 -2.27 5.56
C ALA A 74 -10.46 -2.75 6.34
N ALA A 75 -9.82 -3.83 5.88
CA ALA A 75 -8.55 -4.34 6.37
C ALA A 75 -7.31 -3.69 5.70
N ASN A 76 -7.48 -2.54 5.03
CA ASN A 76 -6.42 -1.81 4.32
C ASN A 76 -5.75 -2.55 3.16
N VAL A 77 -6.43 -3.52 2.55
CA VAL A 77 -5.98 -4.08 1.27
C VAL A 77 -6.45 -3.17 0.14
N ASP A 78 -5.51 -2.57 -0.58
CA ASP A 78 -5.80 -1.61 -1.64
C ASP A 78 -6.31 -2.31 -2.91
N ILE A 79 -7.63 -2.45 -3.03
CA ILE A 79 -8.29 -3.10 -4.16
C ILE A 79 -9.10 -2.06 -4.92
N LEU A 80 -8.75 -1.85 -6.19
CA LEU A 80 -9.43 -0.93 -7.09
C LEU A 80 -10.65 -1.60 -7.75
N SER A 81 -11.79 -0.91 -7.74
CA SER A 81 -12.95 -1.29 -8.55
C SER A 81 -12.98 -0.49 -9.85
N THR A 82 -12.93 -1.19 -10.97
CA THR A 82 -13.09 -0.61 -12.31
C THR A 82 -14.39 -1.12 -12.94
N ASN A 83 -14.82 -0.51 -14.05
CA ASN A 83 -15.94 -1.02 -14.85
C ASN A 83 -15.68 -2.42 -15.45
N ARG A 84 -14.41 -2.85 -15.55
CA ARG A 84 -13.99 -4.15 -16.10
C ARG A 84 -13.80 -5.22 -15.01
N GLY A 85 -13.65 -4.83 -13.75
CA GLY A 85 -13.43 -5.76 -12.64
C GLY A 85 -12.63 -5.17 -11.50
N TYR A 86 -12.13 -6.05 -10.64
CA TYR A 86 -11.28 -5.72 -9.50
C TYR A 86 -9.82 -5.90 -9.87
N LEU A 87 -8.97 -5.00 -9.40
CA LEU A 87 -7.52 -5.09 -9.50
C LEU A 87 -6.97 -4.90 -8.10
N LEU A 88 -5.99 -5.70 -7.69
CA LEU A 88 -5.19 -5.28 -6.54
C LEU A 88 -4.39 -4.07 -7.02
N SER A 89 -4.58 -2.93 -6.38
CA SER A 89 -3.65 -1.83 -6.52
C SER A 89 -2.33 -2.40 -6.03
N VAL A 90 -1.43 -2.68 -6.97
CA VAL A 90 -0.14 -3.27 -6.64
C VAL A 90 0.44 -2.33 -5.57
N PRO A 91 0.72 -2.81 -4.34
CA PRO A 91 1.49 -1.98 -3.43
C PRO A 91 2.74 -1.60 -4.19
N VAL A 92 3.17 -0.35 -4.04
CA VAL A 92 4.46 0.15 -4.53
C VAL A 92 5.43 -1.01 -4.63
N SER A 93 5.74 -1.43 -5.85
CA SER A 93 6.46 -2.69 -6.06
C SER A 93 7.95 -2.49 -5.84
N SER A 94 8.40 -1.24 -5.89
CA SER A 94 9.79 -0.86 -5.93
C SER A 94 10.02 0.41 -5.12
N THR A 95 11.05 0.39 -4.26
CA THR A 95 11.45 1.51 -3.42
C THR A 95 12.95 1.72 -3.56
N ARG A 96 13.40 2.96 -3.73
CA ARG A 96 14.82 3.30 -3.80
C ARG A 96 15.08 4.62 -3.08
N ILE A 97 16.20 4.68 -2.37
CA ILE A 97 16.67 5.91 -1.73
C ILE A 97 17.60 6.62 -2.70
N PHE A 98 17.31 7.88 -3.00
CA PHE A 98 18.14 8.74 -3.83
C PHE A 98 18.86 9.76 -2.97
N LYS A 99 20.17 9.90 -3.18
CA LYS A 99 20.96 11.00 -2.60
C LYS A 99 20.96 12.17 -3.58
N VAL A 100 20.55 13.33 -3.10
CA VAL A 100 20.31 14.51 -3.93
C VAL A 100 21.00 15.73 -3.33
N CYS A 101 21.26 16.73 -4.17
CA CYS A 101 21.77 18.01 -3.73
C CYS A 101 21.25 19.14 -4.63
N HIS A 102 20.65 20.15 -4.00
CA HIS A 102 20.19 21.35 -4.68
C HIS A 102 20.08 22.52 -3.70
N ALA A 103 19.94 23.74 -4.23
CA ALA A 103 19.63 24.93 -3.44
C ALA A 103 18.13 24.99 -3.14
N THR A 104 17.71 25.71 -2.09
CA THR A 104 16.30 25.79 -1.68
C THR A 104 15.36 26.27 -2.79
N GLU A 105 15.82 27.12 -3.71
CA GLU A 105 15.03 27.60 -4.85
C GLU A 105 14.60 26.47 -5.81
N ASP A 106 15.36 25.36 -5.84
CA ASP A 106 15.13 24.22 -6.73
C ASP A 106 14.20 23.16 -6.16
N PHE A 107 13.75 23.31 -4.91
CA PHE A 107 12.89 22.34 -4.21
C PHE A 107 11.68 21.92 -5.06
N GLU A 108 10.95 22.89 -5.62
CA GLU A 108 9.76 22.59 -6.42
C GLU A 108 10.11 21.86 -7.73
N ARG A 109 11.22 22.23 -8.36
CA ARG A 109 11.70 21.64 -9.61
C ARG A 109 12.12 20.19 -9.41
N GLU A 110 12.81 19.90 -8.31
CA GLU A 110 13.18 18.53 -7.94
C GLU A 110 11.94 17.66 -7.71
N MET A 111 11.02 18.10 -6.85
CA MET A 111 9.80 17.34 -6.55
C MET A 111 8.99 17.08 -7.82
N GLN A 112 8.84 18.08 -8.69
CA GLN A 112 8.16 17.92 -9.98
C GLN A 112 8.88 16.91 -10.88
N THR A 113 10.22 16.95 -10.94
CA THR A 113 11.03 16.01 -11.73
C THR A 113 10.73 14.56 -11.34
N ILE A 114 10.64 14.29 -10.03
CA ILE A 114 10.36 12.94 -9.52
C ILE A 114 8.92 12.50 -9.85
N ILE A 115 7.94 13.37 -9.60
CA ILE A 115 6.52 13.07 -9.86
C ILE A 115 6.26 12.86 -11.35
N ASP A 116 6.85 13.68 -12.21
CA ASP A 116 6.66 13.62 -13.66
C ASP A 116 7.31 12.38 -14.28
N ALA A 117 8.37 11.85 -13.66
CA ALA A 117 8.95 10.55 -14.00
C ALA A 117 8.13 9.37 -13.44
N GLY A 118 7.02 9.61 -12.75
CA GLY A 118 6.14 8.56 -12.20
C GLY A 118 6.49 8.09 -10.78
N GLY A 119 7.48 8.72 -10.15
CA GLY A 119 7.85 8.48 -8.76
C GLY A 119 6.89 9.10 -7.75
N LYS A 120 7.00 8.65 -6.51
CA LYS A 120 6.26 9.15 -5.34
C LYS A 120 7.23 9.38 -4.20
N ILE A 121 7.19 10.54 -3.56
CA ILE A 121 8.17 10.94 -2.55
C ILE A 121 7.60 10.66 -1.16
N GLN A 122 8.19 9.70 -0.45
CA GLN A 122 7.70 9.28 0.85
C GLN A 122 8.19 10.21 1.97
N ASP A 123 9.49 10.47 2.00
CA ASP A 123 10.14 11.21 3.07
C ASP A 123 11.32 12.05 2.56
N ILE A 124 11.81 12.91 3.46
CA ILE A 124 13.12 13.54 3.36
C ILE A 124 13.97 13.09 4.54
N ILE A 125 15.23 12.81 4.26
CA ILE A 125 16.22 12.39 5.25
C ILE A 125 17.45 13.30 5.12
N ILE A 126 17.94 13.79 6.25
CA ILE A 126 19.18 14.57 6.34
C ILE A 126 20.13 13.96 7.36
N GLU A 127 21.42 14.22 7.19
CA GLU A 127 22.46 13.89 8.17
C GLU A 127 22.87 15.15 8.92
N HIS A 128 22.58 15.21 10.22
CA HIS A 128 22.99 16.30 11.10
C HIS A 128 24.22 15.91 11.93
N PRO A 129 25.27 16.74 12.03
CA PRO A 129 26.51 16.39 12.71
C PRO A 129 26.33 16.07 14.21
N VAL A 130 25.31 16.64 14.86
CA VAL A 130 25.02 16.41 16.28
C VAL A 130 23.92 15.39 16.53
N TYR A 131 22.89 15.37 15.67
CA TYR A 131 21.67 14.58 15.91
C TYR A 131 21.66 13.28 15.09
N GLY A 132 22.64 13.08 14.22
CA GLY A 132 22.69 11.97 13.29
C GLY A 132 21.61 12.08 12.22
N ARG A 133 20.98 10.96 11.89
CA ARG A 133 19.95 10.88 10.84
C ARG A 133 18.63 11.45 11.34
N ILE A 134 18.13 12.47 10.66
CA ILE A 134 16.80 13.05 10.88
C ILE A 134 15.95 12.75 9.65
N SER A 135 14.71 12.31 9.86
CA SER A 135 13.75 12.05 8.77
C SER A 135 12.40 12.69 9.06
N ALA A 136 11.76 13.22 8.03
CA ALA A 136 10.39 13.74 8.10
C ALA A 136 9.55 13.21 6.94
N PRO A 137 8.29 12.82 7.18
CA PRO A 137 7.39 12.41 6.12
C PRO A 137 7.03 13.60 5.22
N LEU A 138 7.06 13.38 3.92
CA LEU A 138 6.60 14.35 2.91
C LEU A 138 5.28 13.91 2.27
N GLU A 139 5.18 12.63 1.91
CA GLU A 139 3.99 12.03 1.27
C GLU A 139 3.49 12.80 0.04
N ILE A 140 4.43 13.23 -0.82
CA ILE A 140 4.13 13.97 -2.06
C ILE A 140 3.97 12.96 -3.18
N TYR A 141 2.73 12.79 -3.67
CA TYR A 141 2.38 11.80 -4.70
C TYR A 141 1.79 12.42 -5.96
N SER A 142 1.63 13.74 -5.98
CA SER A 142 1.09 14.49 -7.11
C SER A 142 1.60 15.93 -7.12
N ARG A 143 1.50 16.60 -8.28
CA ARG A 143 1.81 18.03 -8.38
C ARG A 143 0.98 18.90 -7.44
N ASN A 144 -0.25 18.49 -7.14
CA ASN A 144 -1.12 19.19 -6.20
C ASN A 144 -0.61 19.08 -4.75
N ASP A 145 0.03 17.97 -4.40
CA ASP A 145 0.64 17.81 -3.06
C ASP A 145 1.86 18.72 -2.92
N ILE A 146 2.63 18.95 -3.99
CA ILE A 146 3.74 19.93 -4.02
C ILE A 146 3.22 21.34 -3.69
N VAL A 147 2.12 21.76 -4.33
CA VAL A 147 1.51 23.08 -4.07
C VAL A 147 1.08 23.21 -2.61
N LYS A 148 0.33 22.22 -2.09
CA LYS A 148 -0.11 22.22 -0.68
C LYS A 148 1.06 22.21 0.29
N PHE A 149 2.12 21.46 0.00
CA PHE A 149 3.31 21.39 0.84
C PHE A 149 4.02 22.75 0.88
N LYS A 150 4.16 23.41 -0.27
CA LYS A 150 4.73 24.76 -0.37
C LYS A 150 3.93 25.79 0.43
N GLU A 151 2.61 25.78 0.32
CA GLU A 151 1.73 26.65 1.11
C GLU A 151 1.91 26.40 2.62
N LYS A 152 1.98 25.13 3.04
CA LYS A 152 2.22 24.75 4.43
C LYS A 152 3.56 25.29 4.94
N MET A 153 4.64 25.15 4.16
CA MET A 153 5.96 25.67 4.54
C MET A 153 5.95 27.20 4.72
N GLN A 154 5.33 27.92 3.78
CA GLN A 154 5.22 29.38 3.82
C GLN A 154 4.41 29.86 5.04
N SER A 155 3.32 29.18 5.37
CA SER A 155 2.48 29.54 6.52
C SER A 155 3.15 29.29 7.88
N GLY A 156 4.11 28.37 7.93
CA GLY A 156 4.76 27.94 9.18
C GLY A 156 6.06 28.65 9.53
N ASN A 157 6.57 29.56 8.70
CA ASN A 157 7.94 30.11 8.80
C ASN A 157 9.01 29.00 8.96
N ALA A 158 8.79 27.83 8.38
CA ALA A 158 9.67 26.68 8.55
C ALA A 158 10.85 26.79 7.58
N VAL A 159 12.07 26.69 8.10
CA VAL A 159 13.28 26.58 7.28
C VAL A 159 13.31 25.18 6.63
N PRO A 160 13.53 25.07 5.32
CA PRO A 160 13.70 23.80 4.64
C PRO A 160 14.84 22.96 5.26
N LEU A 161 14.62 21.65 5.39
CA LEU A 161 15.64 20.75 5.97
C LEU A 161 16.92 20.67 5.12
N CYS A 162 16.82 20.93 3.81
CA CYS A 162 17.97 20.96 2.89
C CYS A 162 18.98 22.09 3.23
N ASP A 163 18.54 23.21 3.82
CA ASP A 163 19.45 24.31 4.19
C ASP A 163 20.43 23.90 5.31
N ILE A 164 20.03 22.96 6.17
CA ILE A 164 20.82 22.49 7.32
C ILE A 164 22.05 21.69 6.85
N THR A 165 21.99 21.11 5.65
CA THR A 165 22.97 20.16 5.12
C THR A 165 23.67 20.65 3.86
N SER A 166 23.70 21.97 3.64
CA SER A 166 24.27 22.58 2.42
C SER A 166 23.66 22.00 1.14
N GLY A 167 22.37 21.68 1.19
CA GLY A 167 21.62 21.11 0.07
C GLY A 167 21.62 19.59 -0.01
N VAL A 168 22.49 18.87 0.72
CA VAL A 168 22.62 17.40 0.59
C VAL A 168 21.60 16.66 1.44
N HIS A 169 20.73 15.90 0.81
CA HIS A 169 19.71 15.11 1.50
C HIS A 169 19.35 13.85 0.72
N TYR A 170 18.43 13.07 1.27
CA TYR A 170 17.95 11.85 0.65
C TYR A 170 16.42 11.81 0.60
N HIS A 171 15.92 11.15 -0.43
CA HIS A 171 14.50 10.84 -0.57
C HIS A 171 14.27 9.35 -0.74
N THR A 172 13.35 8.80 0.05
CA THR A 172 12.79 7.48 -0.24
C THR A 172 11.71 7.63 -1.30
N ILE A 173 11.98 7.09 -2.50
CA ILE A 173 11.06 7.16 -3.64
C ILE A 173 10.41 5.81 -3.88
N LEU A 174 9.10 5.88 -4.06
CA LEU A 174 8.19 4.78 -4.29
C LEU A 174 7.77 4.78 -5.77
N ALA A 175 7.75 3.61 -6.42
CA ALA A 175 7.23 3.47 -7.77
C ALA A 175 6.50 2.13 -8.00
N TYR A 176 5.81 2.05 -9.14
CA TYR A 176 5.11 0.83 -9.56
C TYR A 176 6.01 -0.21 -10.22
N SER A 177 7.27 0.14 -10.55
CA SER A 177 8.29 -0.79 -11.03
C SER A 177 9.70 -0.18 -10.88
N ASP A 178 10.74 -1.02 -11.00
CA ASP A 178 12.13 -0.58 -10.96
C ASP A 178 12.51 0.27 -12.18
N GLU A 179 11.90 0.02 -13.34
CA GLU A 179 12.13 0.84 -14.55
C GLU A 179 11.71 2.29 -14.32
N ILE A 180 10.61 2.53 -13.59
CA ILE A 180 10.20 3.88 -13.21
C ILE A 180 11.24 4.52 -12.28
N LEU A 181 11.85 3.75 -11.37
CA LEU A 181 12.92 4.27 -10.51
C LEU A 181 14.19 4.59 -11.32
N ASP A 182 14.45 3.86 -12.39
CA ASP A 182 15.54 4.15 -13.33
C ASP A 182 15.26 5.44 -14.12
N ASP A 183 14.00 5.64 -14.55
CA ASP A 183 13.56 6.89 -15.19
C ASP A 183 13.68 8.08 -14.23
N VAL A 184 13.27 7.92 -12.96
CA VAL A 184 13.47 8.93 -11.90
C VAL A 184 14.96 9.24 -11.73
N ALA A 185 15.82 8.22 -11.67
CA ALA A 185 17.27 8.40 -11.55
C ALA A 185 17.83 9.20 -12.73
N ALA A 186 17.43 8.86 -13.96
CA ALA A 186 17.85 9.53 -15.17
C ALA A 186 17.36 10.99 -15.23
N ALA A 187 16.13 11.26 -14.79
CA ALA A 187 15.54 12.59 -14.73
C ALA A 187 16.24 13.48 -13.69
N LEU A 188 16.49 12.96 -12.48
CA LEU A 188 17.23 13.67 -11.43
C LEU A 188 18.67 13.96 -11.86
N LYS A 189 19.33 13.00 -12.51
CA LYS A 189 20.69 13.18 -13.05
C LYS A 189 20.73 14.23 -14.15
N SER A 190 19.77 14.21 -15.08
CA SER A 190 19.70 15.16 -16.19
C SER A 190 19.43 16.60 -15.73
N ASN A 191 18.72 16.76 -14.61
CA ASN A 191 18.49 18.06 -13.98
C ASN A 191 19.62 18.51 -13.03
N GLY A 192 20.63 17.66 -12.80
CA GLY A 192 21.78 17.97 -11.96
C GLY A 192 21.54 17.82 -10.46
N PHE A 193 20.47 17.12 -10.04
CA PHE A 193 20.14 16.92 -8.63
C PHE A 193 20.78 15.67 -8.03
N LEU A 194 20.97 14.62 -8.82
CA LEU A 194 21.43 13.32 -8.31
C LEU A 194 22.93 13.32 -7.95
N LEU A 195 23.25 12.94 -6.72
CA LEU A 195 24.61 12.67 -6.26
C LEU A 195 24.86 11.15 -6.27
N SER A 196 25.33 10.65 -7.42
CA SER A 196 25.74 9.27 -7.74
C SER A 196 24.69 8.16 -7.59
#